data_AF-A0A7T4JU68-F1
#
_entry.id   AF-A0A7T4JU68-F1
#
_cell.length_a   1.000
_cell.length_b   1.000
_cell.length_c   1.000
_cell.angle_alpha   90.00
_cell.angle_beta   90.00
_cell.angle_gamma   90.00
#
_symmetry.space_group_name_H-M   'P 1'
#
loop_
_entity.id
_entity.type
_entity.pdbx_description
1 polymer ?
#
loop_
_entity_poly.entity_id
_entity_poly.type
_entity_poly.pdbx_seq_one_letter_code
_entity_poly.pdbx_strand_id
1 'polypeptide(L)'
;MVAPTTAPAAAGVVIAGAGSGTGKTTVATGLMAALSRSYRVAPFKVGPDFIDPSYHALATGRPGRNLDSFMCGKDLIGPLYAHGCQGADVAVVEGVMGLFDGRITSDADGARWAPGSTAEIAGLLGLPVIVVLNARGISATAGALAHGLASYNSDVNVAGVILNQVGSPRHAEACTRAIEGCGIPVVGAIPRVADVEVPSRHLGLVTAAEQGDSALAVVEHMADLVAQHVDTEDILRLASTTYVGPAWNPQGAVEGTPVVVESAKRSEPAGCSSSSSHHGRSPRIALAGGPAFTFVYAELPEILQACGADVIGFDPLTDSLPTCDGLIIPGGFPEEHLEPLTRNQTLLHEIRHAAANGMPIYAECAGLLVLCGNLDGAPMAGVVPRDASMSGRLTLGYREATARADSVLFRAGDTVRGHEFHHTTLAPPEPKPVQAEANSPQSEMNAPQAETQPAQELVSSQIATGLGMSVNSDECHHSVTAQQTPGGPASMHAPELGEDAVGASAVGRVETTTGVEPEPDSAWRWLGWKGKECAEGFVTSNVHASYLHMHPAAIATNIATFVAACSRFGHRNES
;
A
#
# COMPACT_ATOMS: atom_id res chain seq x y z
N MET A 1 -23.18 18.17 -21.95
CA MET A 1 -23.11 17.09 -20.94
C MET A 1 -23.82 15.87 -21.51
N VAL A 2 -23.05 14.86 -21.94
CA VAL A 2 -23.62 13.56 -22.32
C VAL A 2 -23.98 12.88 -20.99
N ALA A 3 -25.24 12.45 -20.84
CA ALA A 3 -25.64 11.71 -19.64
C ALA A 3 -24.74 10.47 -19.49
N PRO A 4 -24.23 10.15 -18.29
CA PRO A 4 -23.38 8.98 -18.09
C PRO A 4 -24.14 7.74 -18.59
N THR A 5 -23.57 7.07 -19.59
CA THR A 5 -24.14 5.86 -20.16
C THR A 5 -24.14 4.78 -19.10
N THR A 6 -25.32 4.33 -18.68
CA THR A 6 -25.54 3.19 -17.77
C THR A 6 -25.36 1.86 -18.50
N ALA A 7 -24.26 1.72 -19.24
CA ALA A 7 -23.93 0.47 -19.90
C ALA A 7 -23.51 -0.55 -18.82
N PRO A 8 -23.89 -1.83 -18.95
CA PRO A 8 -23.35 -2.86 -18.08
C PRO A 8 -21.82 -2.90 -18.23
N ALA A 9 -21.12 -3.04 -17.11
CA ALA A 9 -19.68 -3.30 -17.12
C ALA A 9 -19.38 -4.68 -17.77
N ALA A 10 -18.11 -4.99 -17.97
CA ALA A 10 -17.74 -6.36 -18.33
C ALA A 10 -18.21 -7.32 -17.23
N ALA A 11 -18.70 -8.50 -17.61
CA ALA A 11 -18.95 -9.55 -16.63
C ALA A 11 -17.62 -10.00 -16.02
N GLY A 12 -17.64 -10.56 -14.81
CA GLY A 12 -16.40 -10.94 -14.15
C GLY A 12 -16.53 -11.98 -13.05
N VAL A 13 -15.38 -12.34 -12.51
CA VAL A 13 -15.22 -13.26 -11.39
C VAL A 13 -14.29 -12.67 -10.34
N VAL A 14 -14.53 -13.04 -9.09
CA VAL A 14 -13.61 -12.75 -7.98
C VAL A 14 -12.83 -14.00 -7.65
N ILE A 15 -11.50 -13.92 -7.67
CA ILE A 15 -10.62 -15.00 -7.21
C ILE A 15 -10.30 -14.75 -5.74
N ALA A 16 -10.87 -15.58 -4.86
CA ALA A 16 -10.69 -15.50 -3.42
C ALA A 16 -9.94 -16.74 -2.89
N GLY A 17 -9.68 -16.80 -1.60
CA GLY A 17 -9.07 -17.96 -0.96
C GLY A 17 -9.59 -18.14 0.45
N ALA A 18 -9.36 -19.32 1.02
CA ALA A 18 -9.76 -19.61 2.40
C ALA A 18 -8.89 -18.90 3.46
N GLY A 19 -7.79 -18.27 3.04
CA GLY A 19 -6.85 -17.54 3.89
C GLY A 19 -5.65 -17.04 3.10
N SER A 20 -4.65 -16.52 3.81
CA SER A 20 -3.36 -16.14 3.23
C SER A 20 -2.54 -17.36 2.81
N GLY A 21 -1.69 -17.22 1.78
CA GLY A 21 -0.79 -18.29 1.34
C GLY A 21 -1.43 -19.46 0.59
N THR A 22 -2.69 -19.35 0.15
CA THR A 22 -3.35 -20.41 -0.64
C THR A 22 -2.94 -20.42 -2.12
N GLY A 23 -2.12 -19.46 -2.56
CA GLY A 23 -1.68 -19.30 -3.95
C GLY A 23 -2.63 -18.48 -4.83
N LYS A 24 -3.51 -17.67 -4.24
CA LYS A 24 -4.47 -16.79 -4.98
C LYS A 24 -3.78 -15.97 -6.06
N THR A 25 -2.69 -15.28 -5.73
CA THR A 25 -1.97 -14.39 -6.65
C THR A 25 -1.45 -15.13 -7.88
N THR A 26 -0.86 -16.31 -7.69
CA THR A 26 -0.44 -17.17 -8.81
C THR A 26 -1.61 -17.54 -9.71
N VAL A 27 -2.75 -17.92 -9.11
CA VAL A 27 -3.95 -18.29 -9.86
C VAL A 27 -4.60 -17.10 -10.55
N ALA A 28 -4.74 -15.97 -9.87
CA ALA A 28 -5.40 -14.77 -10.39
C ALA A 28 -4.57 -14.15 -11.52
N THR A 29 -3.28 -13.90 -11.31
CA THR A 29 -2.39 -13.37 -12.34
C THR A 29 -2.25 -14.34 -13.52
N GLY A 30 -2.11 -15.65 -13.25
CA GLY A 30 -2.05 -16.66 -14.30
C GLY A 30 -3.35 -16.75 -15.11
N LEU A 31 -4.51 -16.64 -14.47
CA LEU A 31 -5.80 -16.59 -15.14
C LEU A 31 -5.93 -15.33 -15.99
N MET A 32 -5.56 -14.17 -15.46
CA MET A 32 -5.56 -12.92 -16.22
C MET A 32 -4.69 -13.01 -17.47
N ALA A 33 -3.47 -13.55 -17.33
CA ALA A 33 -2.56 -13.72 -18.46
C ALA A 33 -3.06 -14.75 -19.48
N ALA A 34 -3.56 -15.90 -19.02
CA ALA A 34 -4.10 -16.94 -19.89
C ALA A 34 -5.32 -16.44 -20.69
N LEU A 35 -6.26 -15.74 -20.03
CA LEU A 35 -7.42 -15.14 -20.70
C LEU A 35 -7.01 -14.03 -21.67
N SER A 36 -5.96 -13.26 -21.35
CA SER A 36 -5.47 -12.16 -22.20
C SER A 36 -4.93 -12.62 -23.55
N ARG A 37 -4.70 -13.93 -23.74
CA ARG A 37 -4.37 -14.52 -25.05
C ARG A 37 -5.54 -14.45 -26.04
N SER A 38 -6.78 -14.34 -25.57
CA SER A 38 -7.99 -14.34 -26.43
C SER A 38 -9.00 -13.24 -26.11
N TYR A 39 -8.88 -12.58 -24.94
CA TYR A 39 -9.84 -11.60 -24.45
C TYR A 39 -9.14 -10.34 -23.94
N ARG A 40 -9.81 -9.20 -23.94
CA ARG A 40 -9.36 -8.01 -23.22
C ARG A 40 -9.80 -8.12 -21.78
N VAL A 41 -8.87 -8.41 -20.88
CA VAL A 41 -9.17 -8.65 -19.46
C VAL A 41 -9.01 -7.35 -18.66
N ALA A 42 -10.03 -6.96 -17.89
CA ALA A 42 -9.91 -5.87 -16.91
C ALA A 42 -9.38 -6.42 -15.58
N PRO A 43 -8.15 -6.05 -15.16
CA PRO A 43 -7.58 -6.50 -13.91
C PRO A 43 -7.98 -5.64 -12.71
N PHE A 44 -8.34 -6.27 -11.60
CA PHE A 44 -8.58 -5.59 -10.34
C PHE A 44 -7.96 -6.34 -9.16
N LYS A 45 -7.62 -5.58 -8.11
CA LYS A 45 -7.16 -6.08 -6.83
C LYS A 45 -8.00 -5.50 -5.70
N VAL A 46 -8.50 -6.33 -4.81
CA VAL A 46 -9.13 -5.86 -3.56
C VAL A 46 -8.07 -5.35 -2.60
N GLY A 47 -8.36 -4.21 -1.95
CA GLY A 47 -7.49 -3.59 -0.95
C GLY A 47 -6.40 -2.70 -1.55
N PRO A 48 -5.45 -2.22 -0.73
CA PRO A 48 -4.61 -1.07 -1.06
C PRO A 48 -3.23 -1.47 -1.60
N ASP A 49 -3.09 -2.71 -2.09
CA ASP A 49 -1.82 -3.27 -2.56
C ASP A 49 -1.32 -2.62 -3.86
N PHE A 50 0.00 -2.53 -4.05
CA PHE A 50 0.62 -2.02 -5.27
C PHE A 50 1.35 -3.10 -6.07
N ILE A 51 1.72 -4.21 -5.42
CA ILE A 51 2.52 -5.26 -6.05
C ILE A 51 1.66 -6.06 -7.00
N ASP A 52 0.54 -6.61 -6.53
CA ASP A 52 -0.34 -7.45 -7.36
C ASP A 52 -0.87 -6.69 -8.60
N PRO A 53 -1.37 -5.43 -8.50
CA PRO A 53 -1.76 -4.65 -9.67
C PRO A 53 -0.66 -4.47 -10.72
N SER A 54 0.61 -4.40 -10.32
CA SER A 54 1.74 -4.30 -11.26
C SER A 54 1.89 -5.58 -12.09
N TYR A 55 1.74 -6.75 -11.48
CA TYR A 55 1.73 -8.04 -12.19
C TYR A 55 0.47 -8.22 -13.04
N HIS A 56 -0.68 -7.74 -12.55
CA HIS A 56 -1.90 -7.75 -13.35
C HIS A 56 -1.78 -6.88 -14.60
N ALA A 57 -1.10 -5.74 -14.48
CA ALA A 57 -0.85 -4.86 -15.61
C ALA A 57 0.06 -5.51 -16.65
N LEU A 58 1.12 -6.20 -16.22
CA LEU A 58 1.92 -7.03 -17.11
C LEU A 58 1.11 -8.15 -17.78
N ALA A 59 0.26 -8.83 -17.01
CA ALA A 59 -0.55 -9.96 -17.49
C ALA A 59 -1.59 -9.57 -18.54
N THR A 60 -2.15 -8.35 -18.44
CA THR A 60 -3.30 -7.94 -19.26
C THR A 60 -3.00 -6.82 -20.26
N GLY A 61 -1.85 -6.16 -20.13
CA GLY A 61 -1.53 -4.95 -20.89
C GLY A 61 -2.44 -3.75 -20.55
N ARG A 62 -3.17 -3.81 -19.44
CA ARG A 62 -4.10 -2.77 -18.97
C ARG A 62 -3.77 -2.36 -17.54
N PRO A 63 -4.07 -1.12 -17.10
CA PRO A 63 -3.77 -0.71 -15.73
C PRO A 63 -4.44 -1.63 -14.70
N GLY A 64 -3.65 -2.21 -13.79
CA GLY A 64 -4.16 -2.88 -12.58
C GLY A 64 -4.80 -1.84 -11.66
N ARG A 65 -6.04 -2.09 -11.23
CA ARG A 65 -6.78 -1.13 -10.38
C ARG A 65 -7.15 -1.71 -9.03
N ASN A 66 -7.13 -0.86 -8.02
CA ASN A 66 -7.50 -1.22 -6.67
C ASN A 66 -8.99 -0.98 -6.42
N LEU A 67 -9.61 -1.90 -5.68
CA LEU A 67 -10.97 -1.77 -5.17
C LEU A 67 -10.91 -1.84 -3.64
N ASP A 68 -10.88 -0.66 -3.03
CA ASP A 68 -10.72 -0.51 -1.59
C ASP A 68 -11.86 0.31 -0.99
N SER A 69 -12.86 -0.36 -0.45
CA SER A 69 -14.05 0.26 0.10
C SER A 69 -13.77 1.07 1.38
N PHE A 70 -12.64 0.82 2.05
CA PHE A 70 -12.23 1.59 3.20
C PHE A 70 -11.66 2.95 2.77
N MET A 71 -10.77 2.99 1.78
CA MET A 71 -10.18 4.26 1.33
C MET A 71 -11.16 5.09 0.50
N CYS A 72 -11.75 4.52 -0.55
CA CYS A 72 -12.62 5.25 -1.47
C CYS A 72 -14.10 5.28 -1.06
N GLY A 73 -14.52 4.43 -0.11
CA GLY A 73 -15.94 4.28 0.25
C GLY A 73 -16.66 3.29 -0.67
N LYS A 74 -17.75 2.70 -0.15
CA LYS A 74 -18.49 1.63 -0.85
C LYS A 74 -19.12 2.13 -2.15
N ASP A 75 -19.56 3.38 -2.18
CA ASP A 75 -20.26 3.98 -3.31
C ASP A 75 -19.39 4.13 -4.57
N LEU A 76 -18.07 4.15 -4.41
CA LEU A 76 -17.13 4.25 -5.53
C LEU A 76 -16.70 2.89 -6.09
N ILE A 77 -16.96 1.77 -5.42
CA ILE A 77 -16.51 0.44 -5.86
C ILE A 77 -17.12 0.04 -7.21
N GLY A 78 -18.45 0.15 -7.34
CA GLY A 78 -19.14 -0.10 -8.60
C GLY A 78 -18.68 0.83 -9.73
N PRO A 79 -18.67 2.16 -9.52
CA PRO A 79 -18.17 3.12 -10.50
C PRO A 79 -16.71 2.88 -10.95
N LEU A 80 -15.79 2.61 -10.03
CA LEU A 80 -14.39 2.32 -10.37
C LEU A 80 -14.24 1.02 -11.15
N TYR A 81 -14.99 -0.01 -10.78
CA TYR A 81 -15.06 -1.26 -11.54
C TYR A 81 -15.55 -1.02 -12.97
N ALA A 82 -16.66 -0.29 -13.13
CA ALA A 82 -17.22 0.03 -14.45
C ALA A 82 -16.25 0.87 -15.31
N HIS A 83 -15.52 1.82 -14.69
CA HIS A 83 -14.46 2.59 -15.38
C HIS A 83 -13.33 1.68 -15.87
N GLY A 84 -12.79 0.82 -15.01
CA GLY A 84 -11.73 -0.12 -15.39
C GLY A 84 -12.14 -1.15 -16.44
N CYS A 85 -13.44 -1.48 -16.52
CA CYS A 85 -14.02 -2.38 -17.50
C CYS A 85 -14.22 -1.77 -18.89
N GLN A 86 -14.02 -0.45 -19.08
CA GLN A 86 -14.23 0.16 -20.39
C GLN A 86 -13.37 -0.49 -21.48
N GLY A 87 -14.03 -1.04 -22.50
CA GLY A 87 -13.38 -1.74 -23.60
C GLY A 87 -12.81 -3.12 -23.25
N ALA A 88 -13.17 -3.70 -22.11
CA ALA A 88 -12.83 -5.07 -21.73
C ALA A 88 -13.96 -6.06 -22.08
N ASP A 89 -13.59 -7.32 -22.30
CA ASP A 89 -14.52 -8.42 -22.57
C ASP A 89 -14.90 -9.17 -21.28
N VAL A 90 -13.97 -9.26 -20.33
CA VAL A 90 -14.15 -9.91 -19.02
C VAL A 90 -13.32 -9.19 -17.96
N ALA A 91 -13.76 -9.22 -16.71
CA ALA A 91 -13.00 -8.73 -15.56
C ALA A 91 -12.60 -9.86 -14.61
N VAL A 92 -11.41 -9.74 -14.03
CA VAL A 92 -10.93 -10.63 -12.96
C VAL A 92 -10.55 -9.77 -11.77
N VAL A 93 -11.12 -10.07 -10.61
CA VAL A 93 -10.85 -9.36 -9.36
C VAL A 93 -10.09 -10.30 -8.42
N GLU A 94 -8.82 -10.01 -8.14
CA GLU A 94 -8.08 -10.74 -7.12
C GLU A 94 -8.46 -10.25 -5.71
N GLY A 95 -8.85 -11.18 -4.84
CA GLY A 95 -9.17 -10.90 -3.45
C GLY A 95 -7.97 -10.54 -2.57
N VAL A 96 -8.24 -10.13 -1.34
CA VAL A 96 -7.26 -9.91 -0.27
C VAL A 96 -7.47 -10.93 0.85
N MET A 97 -6.40 -11.36 1.53
CA MET A 97 -6.46 -12.28 2.68
C MET A 97 -7.35 -13.52 2.42
N GLY A 98 -8.18 -13.95 3.38
CA GLY A 98 -9.28 -14.88 3.14
C GLY A 98 -10.55 -14.16 2.66
N LEU A 99 -11.49 -14.90 2.09
CA LEU A 99 -12.72 -14.37 1.49
C LEU A 99 -13.46 -13.38 2.42
N PHE A 100 -13.61 -13.71 3.70
CA PHE A 100 -14.36 -12.90 4.67
C PHE A 100 -13.47 -11.99 5.52
N ASP A 101 -12.15 -12.01 5.32
CA ASP A 101 -11.21 -11.27 6.13
C ASP A 101 -11.10 -9.83 5.61
N GLY A 102 -11.44 -8.87 6.46
CA GLY A 102 -11.33 -7.44 6.20
C GLY A 102 -10.81 -6.69 7.43
N ARG A 103 -11.09 -5.39 7.53
CA ARG A 103 -10.73 -4.57 8.68
C ARG A 103 -11.46 -5.08 9.93
N ILE A 104 -10.70 -5.32 11.00
CA ILE A 104 -11.24 -5.65 12.32
C ILE A 104 -11.74 -4.35 12.96
N THR A 105 -13.04 -4.23 13.24
CA THR A 105 -13.66 -3.07 13.89
C THR A 105 -14.32 -3.49 15.19
N SER A 106 -14.31 -2.61 16.21
CA SER A 106 -15.08 -2.81 17.44
C SER A 106 -16.58 -2.91 17.19
N ASP A 107 -17.07 -2.25 16.13
CA ASP A 107 -18.49 -2.13 15.80
C ASP A 107 -18.96 -3.22 14.81
N ALA A 108 -18.28 -4.37 14.78
CA ALA A 108 -18.59 -5.46 13.84
C ALA A 108 -19.93 -6.18 14.13
N ASP A 109 -20.58 -5.88 15.27
CA ASP A 109 -21.86 -6.47 15.64
C ASP A 109 -22.95 -6.11 14.62
N GLY A 110 -23.35 -7.09 13.81
CA GLY A 110 -24.42 -6.97 12.81
C GLY A 110 -23.98 -6.49 11.43
N ALA A 111 -22.69 -6.30 11.18
CA ALA A 111 -22.19 -5.97 9.84
C ALA A 111 -22.34 -7.16 8.89
N ARG A 112 -22.94 -6.91 7.71
CA ARG A 112 -23.12 -7.91 6.65
C ARG A 112 -21.80 -8.55 6.20
N TRP A 113 -20.73 -7.76 6.20
CA TRP A 113 -19.37 -8.13 5.81
C TRP A 113 -18.36 -7.35 6.64
N ALA A 114 -17.14 -7.89 6.79
CA ALA A 114 -16.01 -7.09 7.29
C ALA A 114 -15.65 -6.01 6.25
N PRO A 115 -15.52 -4.73 6.64
CA PRO A 115 -15.16 -3.66 5.71
C PRO A 115 -13.83 -3.95 5.00
N GLY A 116 -13.79 -3.76 3.68
CA GLY A 116 -12.61 -4.01 2.85
C GLY A 116 -12.30 -5.49 2.59
N SER A 117 -13.19 -6.41 2.99
CA SER A 117 -13.03 -7.84 2.68
C SER A 117 -13.34 -8.15 1.22
N THR A 118 -12.79 -9.26 0.73
CA THR A 118 -13.10 -9.78 -0.61
C THR A 118 -14.60 -10.05 -0.78
N ALA A 119 -15.25 -10.55 0.27
CA ALA A 119 -16.70 -10.80 0.33
C ALA A 119 -17.52 -9.51 0.15
N GLU A 120 -17.11 -8.40 0.78
CA GLU A 120 -17.77 -7.11 0.60
C GLU A 120 -17.69 -6.64 -0.86
N ILE A 121 -16.51 -6.69 -1.47
CA ILE A 121 -16.34 -6.26 -2.86
C ILE A 121 -17.15 -7.15 -3.82
N ALA A 122 -17.10 -8.48 -3.63
CA ALA A 122 -17.90 -9.41 -4.43
C ALA A 122 -19.41 -9.12 -4.31
N GLY A 123 -19.89 -8.88 -3.08
CA GLY A 123 -21.29 -8.56 -2.82
C GLY A 123 -21.74 -7.20 -3.38
N LEU A 124 -20.89 -6.17 -3.29
CA LEU A 124 -21.16 -4.84 -3.86
C LEU A 124 -21.26 -4.87 -5.39
N LEU A 125 -20.43 -5.69 -6.04
CA LEU A 125 -20.42 -5.85 -7.50
C LEU A 125 -21.38 -6.92 -8.00
N GLY A 126 -21.91 -7.77 -7.11
CA GLY A 126 -22.73 -8.94 -7.45
C GLY A 126 -21.96 -10.02 -8.20
N LEU A 127 -20.63 -10.08 -8.07
CA LEU A 127 -19.80 -11.00 -8.84
C LEU A 127 -19.72 -12.40 -8.19
N PRO A 128 -19.71 -13.47 -9.00
CA PRO A 128 -19.41 -14.82 -8.53
C PRO A 128 -17.98 -14.92 -8.00
N VAL A 129 -17.81 -15.70 -6.94
CA VAL A 129 -16.53 -15.97 -6.30
C VAL A 129 -16.05 -17.37 -6.66
N ILE A 130 -14.81 -17.47 -7.12
CA ILE A 130 -14.08 -18.72 -7.26
C ILE A 130 -13.04 -18.79 -6.13
N VAL A 131 -13.14 -19.81 -5.28
CA VAL A 131 -12.25 -19.96 -4.13
C VAL A 131 -11.07 -20.85 -4.48
N VAL A 132 -9.86 -20.35 -4.25
CA VAL A 132 -8.62 -21.13 -4.29
C VAL A 132 -8.41 -21.81 -2.94
N LEU A 133 -8.49 -23.14 -2.93
CA LEU A 133 -8.26 -23.97 -1.75
C LEU A 133 -6.91 -24.68 -1.84
N ASN A 134 -6.08 -24.53 -0.81
CA ASN A 134 -4.86 -25.31 -0.69
C ASN A 134 -5.21 -26.75 -0.26
N ALA A 135 -5.04 -27.70 -1.16
CA ALA A 135 -5.35 -29.11 -0.95
C ALA A 135 -4.24 -29.88 -0.23
N ARG A 136 -3.11 -29.24 0.10
CA ARG A 136 -1.97 -29.94 0.71
C ARG A 136 -2.38 -30.58 2.05
N GLY A 137 -2.29 -31.91 2.08
CA GLY A 137 -2.55 -32.70 3.29
C GLY A 137 -4.03 -32.85 3.66
N ILE A 138 -4.97 -32.44 2.79
CA ILE A 138 -6.40 -32.59 3.02
C ILE A 138 -7.06 -33.35 1.87
N SER A 139 -8.21 -33.98 2.11
CA SER A 139 -9.01 -34.59 1.03
C SER A 139 -10.50 -34.29 1.23
N ALA A 140 -11.26 -35.14 1.92
CA ALA A 140 -12.67 -34.88 2.21
C ALA A 140 -12.89 -33.54 2.96
N THR A 141 -11.94 -33.11 3.78
CA THR A 141 -11.94 -31.80 4.45
C THR A 141 -12.01 -30.62 3.49
N ALA A 142 -11.52 -30.76 2.24
CA ALA A 142 -11.67 -29.71 1.22
C ALA A 142 -13.16 -29.41 0.94
N GLY A 143 -14.01 -30.45 0.92
CA GLY A 143 -15.46 -30.29 0.82
C GLY A 143 -16.07 -29.56 2.01
N ALA A 144 -15.65 -29.89 3.23
CA ALA A 144 -16.11 -29.19 4.43
C ALA A 144 -15.73 -27.70 4.44
N LEU A 145 -14.51 -27.37 4.00
CA LEU A 145 -14.06 -25.97 3.85
C LEU A 145 -14.86 -25.23 2.78
N ALA A 146 -15.02 -25.84 1.59
CA ALA A 146 -15.80 -25.24 0.51
C ALA A 146 -17.27 -25.01 0.93
N HIS A 147 -17.89 -26.01 1.57
CA HIS A 147 -19.24 -25.91 2.08
C HIS A 147 -19.40 -24.81 3.13
N GLY A 148 -18.47 -24.74 4.10
CA GLY A 148 -18.45 -23.68 5.10
C GLY A 148 -18.36 -22.30 4.47
N LEU A 149 -17.41 -22.09 3.56
CA LEU A 149 -17.25 -20.81 2.87
C LEU A 149 -18.48 -20.41 2.04
N ALA A 150 -19.09 -21.36 1.34
CA ALA A 150 -20.27 -21.11 0.49
C ALA A 150 -21.55 -20.86 1.30
N SER A 151 -21.68 -21.43 2.50
CA SER A 151 -22.88 -21.30 3.33
C SER A 151 -22.78 -20.25 4.44
N TYR A 152 -21.57 -19.75 4.72
CA TYR A 152 -21.33 -18.80 5.80
C TYR A 152 -22.09 -17.48 5.63
N ASN A 153 -22.19 -16.98 4.39
CA ASN A 153 -22.86 -15.73 4.08
C ASN A 153 -23.61 -15.84 2.75
N SER A 154 -24.94 -15.79 2.79
CA SER A 154 -25.82 -15.96 1.62
C SER A 154 -25.70 -14.86 0.57
N ASP A 155 -25.05 -13.75 0.91
CA ASP A 155 -24.88 -12.61 0.01
C ASP A 155 -23.64 -12.73 -0.87
N VAL A 156 -22.85 -13.77 -0.64
CA VAL A 156 -21.64 -14.09 -1.41
C VAL A 156 -21.89 -15.37 -2.18
N ASN A 157 -21.86 -15.27 -3.52
CA ASN A 157 -22.04 -16.42 -4.39
C ASN A 157 -20.70 -17.14 -4.61
N VAL A 158 -20.38 -18.16 -3.81
CA VAL A 158 -19.26 -19.07 -4.09
C VAL A 158 -19.67 -20.01 -5.22
N ALA A 159 -19.26 -19.64 -6.43
CA ALA A 159 -19.70 -20.27 -7.67
C ALA A 159 -18.79 -21.42 -8.14
N GLY A 160 -17.56 -21.51 -7.61
CA GLY A 160 -16.64 -22.58 -7.96
C GLY A 160 -15.40 -22.64 -7.07
N VAL A 161 -14.63 -23.72 -7.21
CA VAL A 161 -13.37 -23.93 -6.48
C VAL A 161 -12.24 -24.29 -7.44
N ILE A 162 -11.06 -23.73 -7.20
CA ILE A 162 -9.79 -24.19 -7.77
C ILE A 162 -8.99 -24.86 -6.65
N LEU A 163 -8.62 -26.12 -6.84
CA LEU A 163 -7.72 -26.82 -5.95
C LEU A 163 -6.28 -26.42 -6.28
N ASN A 164 -5.49 -26.05 -5.28
CA ASN A 164 -4.07 -25.77 -5.44
C ASN A 164 -3.24 -26.77 -4.63
N GLN A 165 -1.99 -27.01 -5.04
CA GLN A 165 -1.04 -27.90 -4.36
C GLN A 165 -1.53 -29.37 -4.28
N VAL A 166 -2.22 -29.87 -5.30
CA VAL A 166 -2.64 -31.29 -5.33
C VAL A 166 -1.44 -32.21 -5.56
N GLY A 167 -1.32 -33.23 -4.70
CA GLY A 167 -0.19 -34.16 -4.71
C GLY A 167 -0.21 -35.25 -5.79
N SER A 168 -1.38 -35.58 -6.34
CA SER A 168 -1.53 -36.59 -7.41
C SER A 168 -2.93 -36.51 -8.05
N PRO A 169 -3.16 -37.13 -9.23
CA PRO A 169 -4.49 -37.18 -9.84
C PRO A 169 -5.55 -37.81 -8.94
N ARG A 170 -5.23 -38.94 -8.28
CA ARG A 170 -6.13 -39.60 -7.32
C ARG A 170 -6.50 -38.69 -6.14
N HIS A 171 -5.54 -37.88 -5.67
CA HIS A 171 -5.79 -36.92 -4.61
C HIS A 171 -6.71 -35.79 -5.10
N ALA A 172 -6.46 -35.24 -6.29
CA ALA A 172 -7.33 -34.24 -6.91
C ALA A 172 -8.78 -34.76 -7.03
N GLU A 173 -8.99 -35.96 -7.58
CA GLU A 173 -10.32 -36.57 -7.68
C GLU A 173 -11.03 -36.72 -6.33
N ALA A 174 -10.29 -37.09 -5.27
CA ALA A 174 -10.88 -37.26 -3.95
C ALA A 174 -11.34 -35.92 -3.35
N CYS A 175 -10.56 -34.86 -3.54
CA CYS A 175 -10.95 -33.49 -3.17
C CYS A 175 -12.14 -33.01 -4.01
N THR A 176 -12.09 -33.21 -5.33
CA THR A 176 -13.17 -32.83 -6.26
C THR A 176 -14.49 -33.47 -5.87
N ARG A 177 -14.53 -34.79 -5.66
CA ARG A 177 -15.76 -35.48 -5.23
C ARG A 177 -16.32 -34.93 -3.92
N ALA A 178 -15.45 -34.55 -2.99
CA ALA A 178 -15.89 -33.99 -1.71
C ALA A 178 -16.51 -32.60 -1.87
N ILE A 179 -15.96 -31.76 -2.75
CA ILE A 179 -16.45 -30.40 -3.00
C ILE A 179 -17.73 -30.42 -3.85
N GLU A 180 -17.74 -31.20 -4.94
CA GLU A 180 -18.91 -31.34 -5.81
C GLU A 180 -20.08 -32.03 -5.10
N GLY A 181 -19.80 -32.91 -4.14
CA GLY A 181 -20.83 -33.47 -3.25
C GLY A 181 -21.54 -32.42 -2.40
N CYS A 182 -20.96 -31.22 -2.23
CA CYS A 182 -21.57 -30.07 -1.60
C CYS A 182 -22.32 -29.16 -2.59
N GLY A 183 -22.36 -29.51 -3.89
CA GLY A 183 -23.03 -28.74 -4.94
C GLY A 183 -22.19 -27.60 -5.54
N ILE A 184 -20.88 -27.56 -5.27
CA ILE A 184 -19.97 -26.51 -5.78
C ILE A 184 -19.06 -27.13 -6.84
N PRO A 185 -18.99 -26.61 -8.07
CA PRO A 185 -18.13 -27.17 -9.10
C PRO A 185 -16.66 -26.92 -8.82
N VAL A 186 -15.80 -27.89 -9.15
CA VAL A 186 -14.35 -27.69 -9.19
C VAL A 186 -13.94 -27.38 -10.62
N VAL A 187 -13.44 -26.15 -10.84
CA VAL A 187 -13.07 -25.63 -12.16
C VAL A 187 -11.57 -25.69 -12.44
N GLY A 188 -10.80 -26.37 -11.59
CA GLY A 188 -9.38 -26.58 -11.80
C GLY A 188 -8.67 -27.27 -10.64
N ALA A 189 -7.55 -27.93 -10.94
CA ALA A 189 -6.71 -28.59 -9.94
C ALA A 189 -5.22 -28.46 -10.30
N ILE A 190 -4.55 -27.52 -9.66
CA ILE A 190 -3.15 -27.19 -9.90
C ILE A 190 -2.25 -28.12 -9.06
N PRO A 191 -1.36 -28.90 -9.70
CA PRO A 191 -0.48 -29.82 -8.99
C PRO A 191 0.53 -29.09 -8.12
N ARG A 192 1.05 -29.80 -7.13
CA ARG A 192 2.23 -29.33 -6.42
C ARG A 192 3.42 -29.31 -7.38
N VAL A 193 3.84 -28.11 -7.77
CA VAL A 193 5.06 -27.91 -8.56
C VAL A 193 6.25 -27.82 -7.61
N ALA A 194 7.30 -28.62 -7.85
CA ALA A 194 8.49 -28.65 -6.99
C ALA A 194 9.43 -27.45 -7.22
N ASP A 195 9.27 -26.72 -8.33
CA ASP A 195 10.31 -25.82 -8.86
C ASP A 195 9.78 -24.41 -9.24
N VAL A 196 8.67 -23.96 -8.67
CA VAL A 196 8.30 -22.52 -8.76
C VAL A 196 8.69 -21.85 -7.46
N GLU A 197 9.98 -21.80 -7.17
CA GLU A 197 10.49 -20.69 -6.37
C GLU A 197 10.37 -19.44 -7.25
N VAL A 198 9.24 -18.75 -7.14
CA VAL A 198 9.23 -17.31 -7.42
C VAL A 198 10.37 -16.76 -6.57
N PRO A 199 11.40 -16.13 -7.17
CA PRO A 199 12.59 -15.69 -6.46
C PRO A 199 12.15 -15.07 -5.14
N SER A 200 12.65 -15.64 -4.04
CA SER A 200 12.27 -15.24 -2.70
C SER A 200 12.32 -13.73 -2.64
N ARG A 201 11.14 -13.13 -2.46
CA ARG A 201 10.95 -11.69 -2.40
C ARG A 201 11.97 -11.17 -1.38
N HIS A 202 13.03 -10.50 -1.80
CA HIS A 202 13.88 -9.77 -0.85
C HIS A 202 12.91 -8.79 -0.17
N LEU A 203 12.62 -9.04 1.12
CA LEU A 203 11.62 -8.35 1.95
C LEU A 203 10.12 -8.60 1.71
N GLY A 204 9.70 -9.39 0.71
CA GLY A 204 8.27 -9.55 0.41
C GLY A 204 7.71 -8.61 -0.67
N LEU A 205 8.57 -7.87 -1.37
CA LEU A 205 8.24 -6.54 -1.88
C LEU A 205 8.54 -6.26 -3.36
N VAL A 206 9.26 -7.13 -4.07
CA VAL A 206 9.74 -6.83 -5.42
C VAL A 206 8.58 -6.61 -6.40
N THR A 207 8.52 -5.43 -7.02
CA THR A 207 7.50 -5.11 -8.04
C THR A 207 7.84 -5.66 -9.42
N ALA A 208 6.85 -5.78 -10.29
CA ALA A 208 7.04 -6.13 -11.70
C ALA A 208 8.07 -5.23 -12.41
N ALA A 209 8.08 -3.94 -12.09
CA ALA A 209 8.96 -2.95 -12.72
C ALA A 209 10.45 -3.17 -12.38
N GLU A 210 10.74 -3.71 -11.19
CA GLU A 210 12.11 -4.01 -10.76
C GLU A 210 12.70 -5.25 -11.48
N GLN A 211 11.84 -6.18 -11.92
CA GLN A 211 12.28 -7.45 -12.51
C GLN A 211 12.26 -7.51 -14.04
N GLY A 212 11.66 -6.53 -14.73
CA GLY A 212 11.67 -6.44 -16.19
C GLY A 212 11.32 -7.76 -16.89
N ASP A 213 12.21 -8.28 -17.74
CA ASP A 213 12.04 -9.54 -18.48
C ASP A 213 11.80 -10.77 -17.58
N SER A 214 12.33 -10.76 -16.35
CA SER A 214 12.07 -11.83 -15.36
C SER A 214 10.62 -11.83 -14.90
N ALA A 215 10.01 -10.65 -14.70
CA ALA A 215 8.60 -10.57 -14.31
C ALA A 215 7.67 -11.07 -15.43
N LEU A 216 7.98 -10.75 -16.69
CA LEU A 216 7.24 -11.25 -17.85
C LEU A 216 7.33 -12.79 -17.95
N ALA A 217 8.52 -13.36 -17.78
CA ALA A 217 8.71 -14.81 -17.78
C ALA A 217 7.93 -15.50 -16.64
N VAL A 218 7.90 -14.87 -15.45
CA VAL A 218 7.12 -15.35 -14.31
C VAL A 218 5.62 -15.33 -14.62
N VAL A 219 5.10 -14.24 -15.18
CA VAL A 219 3.69 -14.13 -15.58
C VAL A 219 3.32 -15.17 -16.64
N GLU A 220 4.17 -15.36 -17.64
CA GLU A 220 3.95 -16.38 -18.68
C GLU A 220 3.93 -17.80 -18.10
N HIS A 221 4.83 -18.09 -17.15
CA HIS A 221 4.82 -19.37 -16.45
C HIS A 221 3.55 -19.59 -15.62
N MET A 222 3.04 -18.55 -14.95
CA MET A 222 1.74 -18.60 -14.27
C MET A 222 0.60 -18.84 -15.25
N ALA A 223 0.65 -18.20 -16.43
CA ALA A 223 -0.34 -18.36 -17.49
C ALA A 223 -0.39 -19.81 -18.00
N ASP A 224 0.76 -20.41 -18.28
CA ASP A 224 0.86 -21.81 -18.72
C ASP A 224 0.38 -22.79 -17.65
N LEU A 225 0.76 -22.55 -16.39
CA LEU A 225 0.32 -23.39 -15.27
C LEU A 225 -1.21 -23.37 -15.13
N VAL A 226 -1.83 -22.19 -15.22
CA VAL A 226 -3.29 -22.04 -15.14
C VAL A 226 -3.95 -22.61 -16.39
N ALA A 227 -3.49 -22.29 -17.59
CA ALA A 227 -4.07 -22.79 -18.85
C ALA A 227 -4.04 -24.32 -18.96
N GLN A 228 -3.06 -24.98 -18.33
CA GLN A 228 -2.97 -26.45 -18.34
C GLN A 228 -3.89 -27.12 -17.31
N HIS A 229 -4.22 -26.47 -16.19
CA HIS A 229 -4.82 -27.13 -15.03
C HIS A 229 -6.15 -26.52 -14.56
N VAL A 230 -6.57 -25.41 -15.13
CA VAL A 230 -7.79 -24.68 -14.82
C VAL A 230 -8.62 -24.54 -16.08
N ASP A 231 -9.91 -24.85 -15.98
CA ASP A 231 -10.85 -24.73 -17.09
C ASP A 231 -11.29 -23.27 -17.22
N THR A 232 -10.62 -22.54 -18.10
CA THR A 232 -10.90 -21.12 -18.35
C THR A 232 -12.26 -20.88 -18.97
N GLU A 233 -12.78 -21.83 -19.76
CA GLU A 233 -14.12 -21.72 -20.35
C GLU A 233 -15.20 -21.86 -19.29
N ASP A 234 -15.04 -22.77 -18.35
CA ASP A 234 -15.93 -22.91 -17.20
C ASP A 234 -15.94 -21.65 -16.35
N ILE A 235 -14.78 -21.04 -16.12
CA ILE A 235 -14.66 -19.76 -15.41
C ILE A 235 -15.40 -18.65 -16.17
N LEU A 236 -15.25 -18.55 -17.49
CA LEU A 236 -15.98 -17.58 -18.31
C LEU A 236 -17.48 -17.84 -18.28
N ARG A 237 -17.94 -19.10 -18.25
CA ARG A 237 -19.35 -19.44 -18.06
C ARG A 237 -19.87 -19.05 -16.67
N LEU A 238 -19.04 -19.18 -15.64
CA LEU A 238 -19.39 -18.74 -14.29
C LEU A 238 -19.46 -17.23 -14.17
N ALA A 239 -18.67 -16.48 -14.95
CA ALA A 239 -18.70 -15.01 -15.08
C ALA A 239 -20.03 -14.52 -15.70
N SER A 240 -21.12 -14.73 -14.96
CA SER A 240 -22.50 -14.62 -15.42
C SER A 240 -23.18 -13.32 -15.00
N THR A 241 -22.54 -12.55 -14.12
CA THR A 241 -23.06 -11.29 -13.61
C THR A 241 -22.14 -10.13 -13.94
N THR A 242 -22.75 -8.95 -14.00
CA THR A 242 -22.06 -7.69 -14.24
C THR A 242 -22.67 -6.61 -13.36
N TYR A 243 -21.83 -5.65 -12.95
CA TYR A 243 -22.28 -4.44 -12.31
C TYR A 243 -23.02 -3.55 -13.32
N VAL A 244 -24.19 -3.05 -12.93
CA VAL A 244 -25.00 -2.11 -13.71
C VAL A 244 -25.12 -0.80 -12.93
N GLY A 245 -24.44 0.23 -13.42
CA GLY A 245 -24.46 1.55 -12.81
C GLY A 245 -23.57 2.53 -13.57
N PRO A 246 -23.45 3.78 -13.11
CA PRO A 246 -22.56 4.75 -13.74
C PRO A 246 -21.10 4.32 -13.55
N ALA A 247 -20.29 4.52 -14.59
CA ALA A 247 -18.83 4.45 -14.46
C ALA A 247 -18.31 5.72 -13.78
N TRP A 248 -17.25 5.55 -12.98
CA TRP A 248 -16.49 6.68 -12.47
C TRP A 248 -15.90 7.47 -13.65
N ASN A 249 -15.84 8.79 -13.49
CA ASN A 249 -15.32 9.70 -14.50
C ASN A 249 -14.37 10.68 -13.80
N PRO A 250 -13.08 10.74 -14.16
CA PRO A 250 -12.13 11.64 -13.52
C PRO A 250 -12.52 13.11 -13.68
N GLN A 251 -13.11 13.53 -14.82
CA GLN A 251 -13.61 14.90 -14.98
C GLN A 251 -14.77 15.20 -14.01
N GLY A 252 -15.73 14.28 -13.90
CA GLY A 252 -16.86 14.42 -12.97
C GLY A 252 -16.43 14.42 -11.50
N ALA A 253 -15.32 13.74 -11.16
CA ALA A 253 -14.77 13.69 -9.80
C ALA A 253 -14.12 15.02 -9.36
N VAL A 254 -13.75 15.89 -10.31
CA VAL A 254 -13.13 17.20 -10.03
C VAL A 254 -14.10 18.38 -10.29
N GLU A 255 -15.20 18.14 -11.01
CA GLU A 255 -16.26 19.11 -11.26
C GLU A 255 -16.95 19.57 -9.96
N GLY A 256 -17.11 20.89 -9.80
CA GLY A 256 -17.72 21.48 -8.60
C GLY A 256 -16.73 21.95 -7.53
N THR A 257 -15.42 21.78 -7.76
CA THR A 257 -14.38 22.40 -6.93
C THR A 257 -14.39 23.92 -7.16
N PRO A 258 -14.75 24.77 -6.19
CA PRO A 258 -14.46 26.19 -6.30
C PRO A 258 -12.95 26.35 -6.18
N VAL A 259 -12.26 26.32 -7.32
CA VAL A 259 -10.89 26.80 -7.38
C VAL A 259 -10.97 28.28 -7.02
N VAL A 260 -10.62 28.63 -5.78
CA VAL A 260 -10.47 30.02 -5.36
C VAL A 260 -9.26 30.54 -6.13
N VAL A 261 -9.51 30.99 -7.36
CA VAL A 261 -8.64 31.94 -8.02
C VAL A 261 -8.82 33.20 -7.18
N GLU A 262 -7.94 33.43 -6.21
CA GLU A 262 -7.78 34.76 -5.65
C GLU A 262 -7.29 35.65 -6.80
N SER A 263 -8.23 36.13 -7.61
CA SER A 263 -8.01 37.26 -8.47
C SER A 263 -7.69 38.42 -7.53
N ALA A 264 -6.40 38.68 -7.35
CA ALA A 264 -5.92 39.91 -6.76
C ALA A 264 -6.71 41.04 -7.41
N LYS A 265 -7.49 41.78 -6.60
CA LYS A 265 -8.28 42.93 -7.04
C LYS A 265 -7.34 43.93 -7.73
N ARG A 266 -7.20 43.81 -9.04
CA ARG A 266 -6.82 44.91 -9.92
C ARG A 266 -8.12 45.48 -10.45
N SER A 267 -8.46 46.65 -9.93
CA SER A 267 -9.49 47.51 -10.48
C SER A 267 -9.13 47.84 -11.93
N GLU A 268 -9.87 47.28 -12.88
CA GLU A 268 -9.88 47.68 -14.28
C GLU A 268 -11.26 48.29 -14.63
N PRO A 269 -11.34 49.27 -15.54
CA PRO A 269 -12.53 50.08 -15.76
C PRO A 269 -13.60 49.32 -16.56
N ALA A 270 -14.86 49.70 -16.36
CA ALA A 270 -16.01 49.16 -17.07
C ALA A 270 -15.92 49.39 -18.59
N GLY A 271 -15.90 48.31 -19.37
CA GLY A 271 -16.08 48.38 -20.82
C GLY A 271 -15.82 47.08 -21.56
N CYS A 272 -16.90 46.52 -22.11
CA CYS A 272 -16.96 45.51 -23.18
C CYS A 272 -17.05 44.03 -22.79
N SER A 273 -18.12 43.42 -23.29
CA SER A 273 -18.48 42.01 -23.23
C SER A 273 -17.68 41.17 -24.22
N SER A 274 -16.99 40.14 -23.74
CA SER A 274 -16.81 38.87 -24.46
C SER A 274 -16.26 37.82 -23.49
N SER A 275 -16.80 36.61 -23.58
CA SER A 275 -16.32 35.38 -22.94
C SER A 275 -14.80 35.25 -22.95
N SER A 276 -14.15 35.41 -21.80
CA SER A 276 -12.72 35.11 -21.62
C SER A 276 -12.56 33.82 -20.83
N SER A 277 -12.55 32.70 -21.53
CA SER A 277 -11.83 31.50 -21.11
C SER A 277 -10.38 31.89 -20.84
N HIS A 278 -9.94 31.80 -19.57
CA HIS A 278 -8.53 31.95 -19.21
C HIS A 278 -7.73 30.82 -19.87
N HIS A 279 -7.17 31.10 -21.06
CA HIS A 279 -6.22 30.23 -21.74
C HIS A 279 -4.84 30.40 -21.09
N GLY A 280 -4.68 29.90 -19.85
CA GLY A 280 -3.36 29.69 -19.25
C GLY A 280 -2.71 28.44 -19.84
N ARG A 281 -1.36 28.40 -19.88
CA ARG A 281 -0.61 27.17 -20.20
C ARG A 281 -0.97 26.08 -19.19
N SER A 282 -1.18 24.85 -19.66
CA SER A 282 -1.35 23.68 -18.80
C SER A 282 -0.17 23.56 -17.82
N PRO A 283 -0.41 23.41 -16.50
CA PRO A 283 0.67 23.21 -15.55
C PRO A 283 1.35 21.86 -15.83
N ARG A 284 2.67 21.88 -15.88
CA ARG A 284 3.50 20.68 -16.08
C ARG A 284 3.81 20.09 -14.72
N ILE A 285 3.36 18.86 -14.46
CA ILE A 285 3.57 18.20 -13.17
C ILE A 285 4.50 17.01 -13.38
N ALA A 286 5.68 17.07 -12.76
CA ALA A 286 6.61 15.95 -12.76
C ALA A 286 6.10 14.87 -11.80
N LEU A 287 5.98 13.63 -12.29
CA LEU A 287 5.62 12.46 -11.50
C LEU A 287 6.81 11.50 -11.51
N ALA A 288 7.43 11.32 -10.35
CA ALA A 288 8.51 10.35 -10.21
C ALA A 288 7.99 8.93 -10.48
N GLY A 289 8.75 8.17 -11.25
CA GLY A 289 8.49 6.78 -11.58
C GLY A 289 9.77 5.96 -11.60
N GLY A 290 9.82 4.95 -12.46
CA GLY A 290 10.97 4.05 -12.56
C GLY A 290 11.01 3.00 -11.45
N PRO A 291 12.11 2.23 -11.35
CA PRO A 291 12.21 1.08 -10.43
C PRO A 291 12.02 1.45 -8.96
N ALA A 292 12.39 2.66 -8.56
CA ALA A 292 12.32 3.09 -7.16
C ALA A 292 10.94 3.62 -6.72
N PHE A 293 10.07 4.04 -7.65
CA PHE A 293 8.81 4.74 -7.35
C PHE A 293 7.65 4.15 -8.13
N THR A 294 7.20 2.98 -7.67
CA THR A 294 6.26 2.12 -8.40
C THR A 294 4.85 2.14 -7.80
N PHE A 295 4.63 2.80 -6.66
CA PHE A 295 3.35 2.78 -5.95
C PHE A 295 2.42 3.88 -6.42
N VAL A 296 1.95 3.77 -7.66
CA VAL A 296 1.04 4.74 -8.29
C VAL A 296 -0.29 4.09 -8.61
N TYR A 297 -1.37 4.59 -8.00
CA TYR A 297 -2.72 4.25 -8.39
C TYR A 297 -3.03 4.79 -9.79
N ALA A 298 -3.69 3.99 -10.63
CA ALA A 298 -4.05 4.35 -12.01
C ALA A 298 -4.86 5.66 -12.09
N GLU A 299 -5.66 5.94 -11.06
CA GLU A 299 -6.52 7.12 -10.98
C GLU A 299 -5.75 8.43 -10.78
N LEU A 300 -4.51 8.40 -10.27
CA LEU A 300 -3.73 9.62 -10.02
C LEU A 300 -3.45 10.40 -11.32
N PRO A 301 -2.77 9.83 -12.33
CA PRO A 301 -2.54 10.53 -13.60
C PRO A 301 -3.85 10.89 -14.31
N GLU A 302 -4.89 10.07 -14.20
CA GLU A 302 -6.21 10.34 -14.82
C GLU A 302 -6.86 11.61 -14.23
N ILE A 303 -6.78 11.78 -12.90
CA ILE A 303 -7.30 12.98 -12.22
C ILE A 303 -6.44 14.20 -12.54
N LEU A 304 -5.11 14.08 -12.54
CA LEU A 304 -4.20 15.18 -12.90
C LEU A 304 -4.50 15.71 -14.32
N GLN A 305 -4.66 14.80 -15.28
CA GLN A 305 -5.02 15.12 -16.66
C GLN A 305 -6.44 15.71 -16.75
N ALA A 306 -7.40 15.19 -15.98
CA ALA A 306 -8.74 15.75 -15.92
C ALA A 306 -8.77 17.19 -15.34
N CYS A 307 -7.81 17.52 -14.48
CA CYS A 307 -7.59 18.89 -14.00
C CYS A 307 -6.84 19.80 -15.01
N GLY A 308 -6.48 19.27 -16.19
CA GLY A 308 -5.77 20.01 -17.24
C GLY A 308 -4.25 20.06 -17.07
N ALA A 309 -3.66 19.21 -16.22
CA ALA A 309 -2.20 19.14 -16.08
C ALA A 309 -1.54 18.26 -17.15
N ASP A 310 -0.36 18.69 -17.60
CA ASP A 310 0.54 17.86 -18.40
C ASP A 310 1.42 17.05 -17.45
N VAL A 311 1.16 15.75 -17.33
CA VAL A 311 1.92 14.84 -16.45
C VAL A 311 3.19 14.36 -17.16
N ILE A 312 4.34 14.55 -16.52
CA ILE A 312 5.66 14.21 -17.06
C ILE A 312 6.31 13.17 -16.16
N GLY A 313 6.39 11.94 -16.64
CA GLY A 313 7.15 10.89 -15.97
C GLY A 313 8.65 11.16 -16.05
N PHE A 314 9.38 10.87 -14.98
CA PHE A 314 10.85 10.83 -14.97
C PHE A 314 11.32 9.77 -13.96
N ASP A 315 12.50 9.20 -14.17
CA ASP A 315 13.12 8.24 -13.26
C ASP A 315 14.17 8.95 -12.37
N PRO A 316 13.92 9.11 -11.05
CA PRO A 316 14.87 9.74 -10.15
C PRO A 316 16.25 9.10 -10.09
N LEU A 317 16.39 7.84 -10.50
CA LEU A 317 17.67 7.13 -10.52
C LEU A 317 18.58 7.60 -11.64
N THR A 318 18.04 8.19 -12.71
CA THR A 318 18.80 8.49 -13.93
C THR A 318 18.55 9.88 -14.53
N ASP A 319 17.35 10.43 -14.36
CA ASP A 319 16.94 11.70 -14.97
C ASP A 319 17.19 12.90 -14.02
N SER A 320 17.41 14.08 -14.60
CA SER A 320 17.30 15.36 -13.88
C SER A 320 15.84 15.76 -13.69
N LEU A 321 15.56 16.74 -12.81
CA LEU A 321 14.20 17.25 -12.63
C LEU A 321 13.72 17.90 -13.95
N PRO A 322 12.63 17.41 -14.57
CA PRO A 322 12.10 18.05 -15.77
C PRO A 322 11.64 19.47 -15.47
N THR A 323 11.66 20.36 -16.45
CA THR A 323 11.02 21.68 -16.31
C THR A 323 9.54 21.50 -16.00
N CYS A 324 9.15 21.82 -14.77
CA CYS A 324 7.82 21.58 -14.23
C CYS A 324 7.38 22.71 -13.28
N ASP A 325 6.09 22.75 -13.04
CA ASP A 325 5.41 23.69 -12.16
C ASP A 325 4.98 23.03 -10.82
N GLY A 326 5.22 21.73 -10.67
CA GLY A 326 4.96 20.94 -9.46
C GLY A 326 5.56 19.54 -9.55
N LEU A 327 5.77 18.91 -8.39
CA LEU A 327 6.39 17.59 -8.26
C LEU A 327 5.55 16.65 -7.40
N ILE A 328 5.34 15.43 -7.88
CA ILE A 328 4.75 14.33 -7.12
C ILE A 328 5.77 13.20 -7.02
N ILE A 329 6.05 12.74 -5.81
CA ILE A 329 6.89 11.58 -5.53
C ILE A 329 6.04 10.51 -4.84
N PRO A 330 5.60 9.46 -5.56
CA PRO A 330 4.78 8.42 -4.96
C PRO A 330 5.63 7.52 -4.04
N GLY A 331 5.02 6.48 -3.47
CA GLY A 331 5.78 5.46 -2.75
C GLY A 331 6.56 4.53 -3.69
N GLY A 332 7.34 3.65 -3.07
CA GLY A 332 8.13 2.63 -3.72
C GLY A 332 9.22 2.14 -2.76
N PHE A 333 10.38 1.75 -3.29
CA PHE A 333 11.51 1.21 -2.52
C PHE A 333 12.83 1.94 -2.78
N PRO A 334 12.90 3.27 -2.58
CA PRO A 334 14.15 4.03 -2.74
C PRO A 334 15.29 3.50 -1.85
N GLU A 335 14.99 2.83 -0.75
CA GLU A 335 15.97 2.16 0.12
C GLU A 335 16.77 1.04 -0.60
N GLU A 336 16.16 0.34 -1.56
CA GLU A 336 16.83 -0.67 -2.38
C GLU A 336 17.66 -0.03 -3.52
N HIS A 337 17.48 1.27 -3.75
CA HIS A 337 18.10 2.05 -4.82
C HIS A 337 18.92 3.23 -4.29
N LEU A 338 19.40 3.15 -3.04
CA LEU A 338 20.16 4.22 -2.39
C LEU A 338 21.38 4.69 -3.20
N GLU A 339 22.15 3.76 -3.75
CA GLU A 339 23.38 4.09 -4.47
C GLU A 339 23.08 4.90 -5.76
N PRO A 340 22.23 4.44 -6.71
CA PRO A 340 21.87 5.27 -7.86
C PRO A 340 21.15 6.57 -7.49
N LEU A 341 20.24 6.55 -6.51
CA LEU A 341 19.53 7.75 -6.08
C LEU A 341 20.49 8.83 -5.53
N THR A 342 21.43 8.44 -4.67
CA THR A 342 22.42 9.36 -4.07
C THR A 342 23.45 9.85 -5.09
N ARG A 343 23.77 9.03 -6.11
CA ARG A 343 24.65 9.45 -7.21
C ARG A 343 24.02 10.59 -8.05
N ASN A 344 22.70 10.68 -8.11
CA ASN A 344 21.99 11.76 -8.81
C ASN A 344 21.91 13.06 -7.98
N GLN A 345 23.07 13.60 -7.63
CA GLN A 345 23.18 14.83 -6.82
C GLN A 345 22.52 16.04 -7.50
N THR A 346 22.52 16.08 -8.85
CA THR A 346 21.85 17.11 -9.64
C THR A 346 20.36 17.14 -9.31
N LEU A 347 19.67 16.02 -9.41
CA LEU A 347 18.25 15.93 -9.09
C LEU A 347 17.96 16.32 -7.64
N LEU A 348 18.71 15.78 -6.67
CA LEU A 348 18.50 16.08 -5.26
C LEU A 348 18.66 17.59 -4.96
N HIS A 349 19.62 18.25 -5.62
CA HIS A 349 19.82 19.69 -5.53
C HIS A 349 18.68 20.47 -6.20
N GLU A 350 18.24 20.06 -7.38
CA GLU A 350 17.12 20.67 -8.10
C GLU A 350 15.81 20.58 -7.30
N ILE A 351 15.53 19.43 -6.68
CA ILE A 351 14.37 19.26 -5.78
C ILE A 351 14.46 20.22 -4.60
N ARG A 352 15.61 20.29 -3.91
CA ARG A 352 15.83 21.21 -2.78
C ARG A 352 15.59 22.66 -3.19
N HIS A 353 16.18 23.07 -4.31
CA HIS A 353 16.07 24.43 -4.83
C HIS A 353 14.63 24.76 -5.26
N ALA A 354 13.94 23.84 -5.93
CA ALA A 354 12.55 24.03 -6.34
C ALA A 354 11.61 24.16 -5.12
N ALA A 355 11.80 23.33 -4.09
CA ALA A 355 11.06 23.42 -2.83
C ALA A 355 11.28 24.78 -2.15
N ALA A 356 12.53 25.25 -2.07
CA ALA A 356 12.89 26.53 -1.46
C ALA A 356 12.29 27.74 -2.21
N ASN A 357 12.12 27.62 -3.53
CA ASN A 357 11.47 28.65 -4.36
C ASN A 357 9.93 28.59 -4.33
N GLY A 358 9.35 27.67 -3.54
CA GLY A 358 7.89 27.60 -3.35
C GLY A 358 7.17 26.70 -4.36
N MET A 359 7.87 25.85 -5.11
CA MET A 359 7.22 24.88 -6.00
C MET A 359 6.33 23.94 -5.17
N PRO A 360 5.08 23.66 -5.58
CA PRO A 360 4.25 22.64 -4.95
C PRO A 360 4.87 21.24 -5.06
N ILE A 361 5.01 20.56 -3.91
CA ILE A 361 5.54 19.20 -3.82
C ILE A 361 4.59 18.34 -2.98
N TYR A 362 4.24 17.18 -3.52
CA TYR A 362 3.47 16.15 -2.83
C TYR A 362 4.28 14.84 -2.82
N ALA A 363 4.49 14.26 -1.64
CA ALA A 363 5.18 12.99 -1.51
C ALA A 363 4.42 12.01 -0.60
N GLU A 364 4.34 10.74 -1.03
CA GLU A 364 3.72 9.66 -0.25
C GLU A 364 4.73 8.56 0.08
N CYS A 365 4.58 7.95 1.25
CA CYS A 365 5.35 6.80 1.69
C CYS A 365 6.85 7.02 1.49
N ALA A 366 7.49 6.18 0.69
CA ALA A 366 8.91 6.25 0.48
C ALA A 366 9.35 7.53 -0.27
N GLY A 367 8.45 8.22 -0.98
CA GLY A 367 8.72 9.54 -1.55
C GLY A 367 9.09 10.59 -0.50
N LEU A 368 8.57 10.47 0.74
CA LEU A 368 8.98 11.29 1.89
C LEU A 368 10.48 11.15 2.18
N LEU A 369 11.03 9.95 1.99
CA LEU A 369 12.43 9.63 2.32
C LEU A 369 13.40 10.39 1.41
N VAL A 370 13.05 10.56 0.13
CA VAL A 370 13.84 11.35 -0.83
C VAL A 370 13.92 12.81 -0.40
N LEU A 371 12.87 13.31 0.25
CA LEU A 371 12.81 14.68 0.74
C LEU A 371 13.57 14.88 2.07
N CYS A 372 13.90 13.82 2.80
CA CYS A 372 14.63 13.88 4.08
C CYS A 372 16.07 14.38 3.92
N GLY A 373 16.74 14.67 5.04
CA GLY A 373 18.15 15.06 5.08
C GLY A 373 19.06 13.93 4.61
N ASN A 374 18.86 12.73 5.16
CA ASN A 374 19.46 11.48 4.69
C ASN A 374 18.52 10.29 4.90
N LEU A 375 18.83 9.19 4.22
CA LEU A 375 18.24 7.86 4.42
C LEU A 375 19.37 6.87 4.72
N ASP A 376 19.41 6.32 5.94
CA ASP A 376 20.50 5.44 6.43
C ASP A 376 21.90 6.05 6.21
N GLY A 377 22.05 7.36 6.42
CA GLY A 377 23.30 8.08 6.25
C GLY A 377 23.61 8.49 4.80
N ALA A 378 22.84 8.04 3.82
CA ALA A 378 22.97 8.47 2.42
C ALA A 378 22.28 9.84 2.22
N PRO A 379 22.99 10.89 1.76
CA PRO A 379 22.42 12.22 1.58
C PRO A 379 21.23 12.25 0.61
N MET A 380 20.16 12.92 1.03
CA MET A 380 18.92 13.08 0.26
C MET A 380 18.65 14.57 -0.02
N ALA A 381 17.46 14.92 -0.54
CA ALA A 381 17.16 16.27 -0.98
C ALA A 381 17.07 17.30 0.16
N GLY A 382 16.95 16.89 1.44
CA GLY A 382 16.96 17.77 2.61
C GLY A 382 15.94 18.91 2.57
N VAL A 383 14.77 18.64 2.00
CA VAL A 383 13.59 19.53 2.04
C VAL A 383 12.88 19.38 3.38
N VAL A 384 12.78 18.15 3.86
CA VAL A 384 12.31 17.79 5.21
C VAL A 384 13.54 17.78 6.12
N PRO A 385 13.59 18.61 7.18
CA PRO A 385 14.73 18.72 8.09
C PRO A 385 14.74 17.59 9.12
N ARG A 386 14.63 16.35 8.64
CA ARG A 386 14.68 15.12 9.44
C ARG A 386 15.41 14.05 8.66
N ASP A 387 16.02 13.13 9.39
CA ASP A 387 16.66 11.96 8.83
C ASP A 387 15.72 10.77 8.87
N ALA A 388 15.89 9.84 7.94
CA ALA A 388 15.15 8.60 7.87
C ALA A 388 16.09 7.39 8.01
N SER A 389 15.57 6.30 8.56
CA SER A 389 16.32 5.05 8.65
C SER A 389 15.43 3.83 8.56
N MET A 390 16.02 2.70 8.17
CA MET A 390 15.35 1.40 8.23
C MET A 390 15.11 1.01 9.69
N SER A 391 13.86 0.73 10.03
CA SER A 391 13.44 0.37 11.40
C SER A 391 13.46 -1.15 11.66
N GLY A 392 13.65 -1.97 10.62
CA GLY A 392 13.58 -3.44 10.70
C GLY A 392 12.20 -4.01 11.00
N ARG A 393 11.17 -3.18 11.20
CA ARG A 393 9.79 -3.57 11.51
C ARG A 393 8.84 -3.04 10.43
N LEU A 394 7.99 -3.91 9.89
CA LEU A 394 6.92 -3.48 9.00
C LEU A 394 5.89 -2.67 9.78
N THR A 395 5.62 -1.45 9.32
CA THR A 395 4.44 -0.67 9.68
C THR A 395 3.42 -0.84 8.56
N LEU A 396 2.30 -1.47 8.90
CA LEU A 396 1.21 -1.73 7.98
C LEU A 396 -0.12 -1.36 8.65
N GLY A 397 -1.01 -0.71 7.91
CA GLY A 397 -2.43 -0.68 8.23
C GLY A 397 -3.13 0.62 7.86
N TYR A 398 -4.46 0.55 7.88
CA TYR A 398 -5.32 1.69 7.59
C TYR A 398 -5.24 2.78 8.66
N ARG A 399 -5.41 4.02 8.22
CA ARG A 399 -5.48 5.22 9.05
C ARG A 399 -6.68 6.07 8.67
N GLU A 400 -7.28 6.67 9.68
CA GLU A 400 -8.20 7.81 9.54
C GLU A 400 -7.40 9.02 10.04
N ALA A 401 -6.91 9.82 9.09
CA ALA A 401 -5.97 10.90 9.37
C ALA A 401 -6.68 12.26 9.27
N THR A 402 -6.30 13.19 10.14
CA THR A 402 -6.75 14.58 10.10
C THR A 402 -5.56 15.48 9.78
N ALA A 403 -5.70 16.35 8.77
CA ALA A 403 -4.67 17.31 8.41
C ALA A 403 -4.47 18.31 9.55
N ARG A 404 -3.21 18.53 9.95
CA ARG A 404 -2.89 19.42 11.08
C ARG A 404 -2.70 20.88 10.68
N ALA A 405 -2.35 21.12 9.41
CA ALA A 405 -2.11 22.44 8.86
C ALA A 405 -2.58 22.51 7.41
N ASP A 406 -2.75 23.72 6.89
CA ASP A 406 -2.98 23.97 5.47
C ASP A 406 -1.76 23.56 4.65
N SER A 407 -2.00 22.93 3.51
CA SER A 407 -0.98 22.51 2.55
C SER A 407 -1.43 22.78 1.10
N VAL A 408 -0.61 22.35 0.14
CA VAL A 408 -0.96 22.38 -1.30
C VAL A 408 -2.12 21.45 -1.67
N LEU A 409 -2.52 20.54 -0.78
CA LEU A 409 -3.59 19.56 -1.00
C LEU A 409 -4.75 19.75 -0.03
N PHE A 410 -4.48 20.03 1.25
CA PHE A 410 -5.44 19.93 2.34
C PHE A 410 -5.58 21.22 3.13
N ARG A 411 -6.74 21.43 3.74
CA ARG A 411 -6.94 22.42 4.79
C ARG A 411 -6.79 21.78 6.16
N ALA A 412 -6.35 22.55 7.14
CA ALA A 412 -6.31 22.10 8.52
C ALA A 412 -7.69 21.61 8.96
N GLY A 413 -7.76 20.40 9.49
CA GLY A 413 -9.00 19.74 9.89
C GLY A 413 -9.63 18.82 8.84
N ASP A 414 -9.16 18.82 7.59
CA ASP A 414 -9.61 17.85 6.59
C ASP A 414 -9.32 16.42 7.07
N THR A 415 -10.28 15.52 6.87
CA THR A 415 -10.14 14.11 7.25
C THR A 415 -10.05 13.22 6.02
N VAL A 416 -9.08 12.31 6.02
CA VAL A 416 -8.86 11.36 4.93
C VAL A 416 -8.72 9.93 5.45
N ARG A 417 -8.94 8.97 4.57
CA ARG A 417 -8.66 7.56 4.80
C ARG A 417 -7.54 7.11 3.90
N GLY A 418 -6.56 6.44 4.49
CA GLY A 418 -5.39 5.94 3.78
C GLY A 418 -4.79 4.74 4.48
N HIS A 419 -3.62 4.31 4.03
CA HIS A 419 -2.87 3.24 4.68
C HIS A 419 -1.39 3.59 4.78
N GLU A 420 -0.73 2.99 5.77
CA GLU A 420 0.73 2.98 5.87
C GLU A 420 1.24 1.61 5.42
N PHE A 421 2.35 1.61 4.68
CA PHE A 421 3.10 0.42 4.30
C PHE A 421 4.59 0.75 4.15
N HIS A 422 5.38 0.57 5.20
CA HIS A 422 6.81 0.91 5.16
C HIS A 422 7.62 0.20 6.25
N HIS A 423 8.93 0.06 6.01
CA HIS A 423 9.91 -0.44 6.99
C HIS A 423 10.77 0.67 7.61
N THR A 424 10.52 1.94 7.27
CA THR A 424 11.34 3.07 7.71
C THR A 424 10.72 3.87 8.85
N THR A 425 11.54 4.68 9.52
CA THR A 425 11.11 5.64 10.53
C THR A 425 11.78 6.99 10.28
N LEU A 426 11.13 8.07 10.70
CA LEU A 426 11.75 9.39 10.77
C LEU A 426 12.35 9.63 12.16
N ALA A 427 13.51 10.28 12.19
CA ALA A 427 14.08 10.84 13.40
C ALA A 427 13.16 11.94 13.96
N PRO A 428 13.07 12.07 15.30
CA PRO A 428 12.39 13.20 15.90
C PRO A 428 13.05 14.52 15.47
N PRO A 429 12.29 15.62 15.39
CA PRO A 429 12.84 16.93 15.05
C PRO A 429 13.94 17.31 16.05
N GLU A 430 15.03 17.89 15.56
CA GLU A 430 16.06 18.42 16.45
C GLU A 430 15.46 19.50 17.36
N PRO A 431 15.72 19.47 18.68
CA PRO A 431 15.27 20.52 19.56
C PRO A 431 15.90 21.84 19.11
N LYS A 432 15.07 22.82 18.74
CA LYS A 432 15.56 24.17 18.43
C LYS A 432 16.42 24.65 19.61
N PRO A 433 17.65 25.13 19.39
CA PRO A 433 18.44 25.70 20.47
C PRO A 433 17.62 26.82 21.09
N VAL A 434 17.22 26.63 22.35
CA VAL A 434 16.58 27.67 23.15
C VAL A 434 17.60 28.81 23.19
N GLN A 435 17.29 29.93 22.54
CA GLN A 435 18.05 31.15 22.77
C GLN A 435 17.84 31.47 24.24
N ALA A 436 18.86 31.18 25.06
CA ALA A 436 18.88 31.62 26.44
C ALA A 436 18.82 33.14 26.40
N GLU A 437 17.65 33.72 26.68
CA GLU A 437 17.56 35.12 27.04
C GLU A 437 18.53 35.32 28.21
N ALA A 438 19.60 36.07 27.94
CA ALA A 438 20.62 36.38 28.92
C ALA A 438 20.01 37.31 29.98
N ASN A 439 19.31 36.72 30.95
CA ASN A 439 19.00 37.40 32.20
C ASN A 439 20.32 37.60 32.94
N SER A 440 20.84 38.81 32.83
CA SER A 440 21.99 39.30 33.58
C SER A 440 21.68 39.22 35.08
N PRO A 441 22.45 38.49 35.91
CA PRO A 441 22.26 38.54 37.35
C PRO A 441 22.92 39.80 37.90
N GLN A 442 22.11 40.75 38.37
CA GLN A 442 22.59 41.75 39.34
C GLN A 442 22.66 41.13 40.73
N SER A 443 23.86 41.22 41.31
CA SER A 443 24.21 41.28 42.74
C SER A 443 23.54 40.31 43.72
N GLU A 444 24.37 39.50 44.40
CA GLU A 444 24.52 39.58 45.86
C GLU A 444 25.79 38.87 46.36
N MET A 445 26.45 39.51 47.33
CA MET A 445 27.67 39.06 48.01
C MET A 445 27.33 38.23 49.25
N ASN A 446 28.06 37.13 49.49
CA ASN A 446 28.88 36.86 50.69
C ASN A 446 29.15 35.35 50.93
N ALA A 447 30.43 34.97 50.77
CA ALA A 447 31.33 34.06 51.53
C ALA A 447 30.82 32.79 52.29
N PRO A 448 31.68 31.80 52.64
CA PRO A 448 33.14 31.70 52.43
C PRO A 448 33.63 30.38 51.76
N GLN A 449 34.91 30.42 51.37
CA GLN A 449 35.70 29.34 50.79
C GLN A 449 35.98 28.21 51.79
N ALA A 450 36.00 26.96 51.28
CA ALA A 450 36.73 25.85 51.88
C ALA A 450 37.53 25.13 50.78
N GLU A 451 38.82 25.02 51.02
CA GLU A 451 39.86 24.42 50.19
C GLU A 451 39.72 22.89 50.12
N THR A 452 40.03 22.29 48.96
CA THR A 452 40.98 21.15 48.88
C THR A 452 41.52 21.02 47.46
N GLN A 453 42.84 20.79 47.38
CA GLN A 453 43.69 20.72 46.19
C GLN A 453 43.53 19.41 45.37
N PRO A 454 44.09 19.36 44.13
CA PRO A 454 43.92 18.25 43.19
C PRO A 454 45.06 17.22 43.27
N ALA A 455 44.78 15.98 42.85
CA ALA A 455 45.82 14.97 42.59
C ALA A 455 45.72 14.45 41.14
N GLN A 456 46.75 14.82 40.37
CA GLN A 456 47.56 14.05 39.40
C GLN A 456 47.38 12.50 39.50
N GLU A 457 47.53 11.65 38.46
CA GLU A 457 48.46 11.64 37.33
C GLU A 457 48.18 10.44 36.36
N LEU A 458 48.49 10.66 35.06
CA LEU A 458 49.20 9.81 34.06
C LEU A 458 48.95 8.29 33.84
N VAL A 459 48.54 7.98 32.60
CA VAL A 459 49.16 7.12 31.54
C VAL A 459 49.81 5.77 31.92
N SER A 460 49.40 4.68 31.22
CA SER A 460 50.29 3.77 30.44
C SER A 460 49.54 2.59 29.80
N SER A 461 50.24 1.93 28.88
CA SER A 461 49.78 1.27 27.66
C SER A 461 50.02 -0.25 27.59
N GLN A 462 49.32 -0.91 26.65
CA GLN A 462 49.76 -2.00 25.74
C GLN A 462 49.77 -3.51 26.15
N ILE A 463 49.11 -4.29 25.26
CA ILE A 463 49.52 -5.56 24.56
C ILE A 463 49.54 -6.88 25.37
N ALA A 464 49.25 -8.10 24.87
CA ALA A 464 48.50 -8.74 23.78
C ALA A 464 48.92 -10.23 23.78
N THR A 465 48.05 -11.19 23.46
CA THR A 465 48.35 -12.51 22.81
C THR A 465 47.03 -13.30 22.70
N GLY A 466 46.66 -14.01 21.63
CA GLY A 466 47.28 -14.31 20.34
C GLY A 466 46.64 -15.57 19.73
N LEU A 467 46.39 -15.54 18.41
CA LEU A 467 46.40 -16.64 17.41
C LEU A 467 45.37 -17.80 17.57
N GLY A 468 44.71 -18.34 16.53
CA GLY A 468 44.71 -18.15 15.08
C GLY A 468 44.21 -19.43 14.36
N MET A 469 43.58 -19.25 13.18
CA MET A 469 43.48 -20.16 12.00
C MET A 469 42.47 -21.34 12.02
N SER A 470 41.40 -21.31 11.19
CA SER A 470 41.18 -21.86 9.81
C SER A 470 40.87 -23.39 9.79
N VAL A 471 40.04 -24.04 8.95
CA VAL A 471 39.65 -23.94 7.52
C VAL A 471 38.39 -24.81 7.25
N ASN A 472 37.63 -24.48 6.18
CA ASN A 472 36.82 -25.27 5.20
C ASN A 472 36.14 -26.64 5.50
N SER A 473 34.90 -26.79 4.95
CA SER A 473 34.47 -27.68 3.82
C SER A 473 33.19 -28.51 4.07
N ASP A 474 32.21 -28.31 3.19
CA ASP A 474 31.38 -29.28 2.44
C ASP A 474 30.69 -30.51 3.08
N GLU A 475 29.41 -30.61 2.70
CA GLU A 475 28.66 -31.79 2.21
C GLU A 475 27.99 -32.83 3.13
N CYS A 476 26.75 -33.12 2.70
CA CYS A 476 26.05 -34.41 2.59
C CYS A 476 25.18 -34.98 3.74
N HIS A 477 23.88 -35.03 3.43
CA HIS A 477 22.95 -36.17 3.52
C HIS A 477 23.18 -37.27 4.57
N HIS A 478 22.20 -37.48 5.45
CA HIS A 478 21.26 -38.61 5.30
C HIS A 478 20.17 -38.65 6.39
N SER A 479 18.95 -38.89 5.91
CA SER A 479 17.78 -39.47 6.55
C SER A 479 18.01 -40.88 7.11
N VAL A 480 17.45 -41.22 8.29
CA VAL A 480 16.92 -42.56 8.65
C VAL A 480 15.87 -42.37 9.76
N THR A 481 14.57 -42.37 9.43
CA THR A 481 13.58 -43.45 9.64
C THR A 481 13.49 -44.07 11.05
N ALA A 482 12.28 -43.96 11.60
CA ALA A 482 11.79 -44.66 12.78
C ALA A 482 11.59 -46.17 12.51
N GLN A 483 11.84 -46.99 13.53
CA GLN A 483 11.32 -48.35 13.63
C GLN A 483 10.42 -48.47 14.87
N GLN A 484 9.22 -48.98 14.62
CA GLN A 484 8.19 -49.32 15.59
C GLN A 484 8.48 -50.67 16.28
N THR A 485 7.85 -50.87 17.44
CA THR A 485 6.99 -52.00 17.89
C THR A 485 7.20 -52.34 19.39
N PRO A 486 6.36 -53.16 20.06
CA PRO A 486 4.98 -52.86 20.47
C PRO A 486 4.66 -53.33 21.94
N GLY A 487 3.45 -53.01 22.45
CA GLY A 487 2.80 -53.78 23.55
C GLY A 487 2.33 -52.97 24.77
N GLY A 488 1.00 -52.89 24.98
CA GLY A 488 0.36 -52.27 26.17
C GLY A 488 0.23 -53.24 27.37
N PRO A 489 -0.80 -53.16 28.24
CA PRO A 489 -1.69 -52.04 28.59
C PRO A 489 -1.76 -51.79 30.13
N ALA A 490 -2.24 -50.64 30.59
CA ALA A 490 -2.86 -50.50 31.91
C ALA A 490 -3.66 -49.18 32.06
N SER A 491 -4.93 -49.30 32.40
CA SER A 491 -5.80 -48.21 32.87
C SER A 491 -5.45 -47.83 34.32
N MET A 492 -5.59 -46.57 34.71
CA MET A 492 -6.25 -46.17 35.97
C MET A 492 -6.49 -44.64 36.01
N HIS A 493 -7.76 -44.29 36.20
CA HIS A 493 -8.34 -43.17 36.95
C HIS A 493 -7.88 -41.70 36.74
N ALA A 494 -8.87 -40.88 36.39
CA ALA A 494 -8.92 -39.42 36.58
C ALA A 494 -8.91 -39.04 38.08
N PRO A 495 -8.64 -37.77 38.39
CA PRO A 495 -9.79 -36.94 38.79
C PRO A 495 -9.80 -35.51 38.24
N GLU A 496 -11.03 -34.98 38.22
CA GLU A 496 -11.46 -33.59 37.99
C GLU A 496 -10.94 -32.63 39.07
N LEU A 497 -10.66 -31.38 38.68
CA LEU A 497 -10.80 -30.11 39.44
C LEU A 497 -10.81 -29.00 38.37
N GLY A 498 -11.64 -27.96 38.32
CA GLY A 498 -12.50 -27.30 39.31
C GLY A 498 -12.43 -25.80 38.98
N GLU A 499 -13.59 -25.16 38.82
CA GLU A 499 -13.76 -23.73 38.50
C GLU A 499 -13.31 -22.78 39.63
N ASP A 500 -13.14 -21.51 39.25
CA ASP A 500 -13.23 -20.28 40.05
C ASP A 500 -12.06 -19.75 40.93
N ALA A 501 -11.41 -18.72 40.35
CA ALA A 501 -11.51 -17.31 40.73
C ALA A 501 -10.57 -16.64 41.78
N VAL A 502 -10.21 -15.40 41.39
CA VAL A 502 -9.84 -14.19 42.16
C VAL A 502 -8.43 -14.05 42.76
N GLY A 503 -7.60 -13.28 42.02
CA GLY A 503 -7.16 -11.94 42.42
C GLY A 503 -6.06 -11.78 43.48
N ALA A 504 -4.94 -11.17 43.06
CA ALA A 504 -4.20 -10.24 43.90
C ALA A 504 -3.45 -9.23 43.02
N SER A 505 -3.70 -7.95 43.30
CA SER A 505 -3.16 -6.80 42.60
C SER A 505 -1.68 -6.59 42.92
N ALA A 506 -0.89 -6.15 41.95
CA ALA A 506 0.32 -5.39 42.20
C ALA A 506 0.28 -4.14 41.33
N VAL A 507 -0.09 -3.03 41.99
CA VAL A 507 -0.08 -1.67 41.46
C VAL A 507 1.37 -1.29 41.17
N GLY A 508 1.77 -1.41 39.90
CA GLY A 508 3.00 -0.81 39.37
C GLY A 508 2.71 0.63 38.99
N ARG A 509 3.51 1.56 39.53
CA ARG A 509 3.45 3.01 39.29
C ARG A 509 3.20 3.33 37.81
N VAL A 510 2.13 4.08 37.56
CA VAL A 510 1.93 4.83 36.33
C VAL A 510 2.96 5.95 36.31
N GLU A 511 4.06 5.75 35.59
CA GLU A 511 4.84 6.87 35.10
C GLU A 511 4.01 7.53 33.99
N THR A 512 3.32 8.60 34.38
CA THR A 512 2.76 9.58 33.44
C THR A 512 3.95 10.22 32.72
N THR A 513 4.35 9.63 31.60
CA THR A 513 5.15 10.34 30.61
C THR A 513 4.29 11.49 30.10
N THR A 514 4.69 12.68 30.51
CA THR A 514 4.17 13.97 30.07
C THR A 514 4.02 13.98 28.55
N GLY A 515 2.87 14.46 28.09
CA GLY A 515 2.51 14.54 26.67
C GLY A 515 3.65 15.14 25.85
N VAL A 516 4.03 14.43 24.80
CA VAL A 516 4.82 15.01 23.71
C VAL A 516 3.91 16.06 23.07
N GLU A 517 4.27 17.34 23.18
CA GLU A 517 3.57 18.37 22.40
C GLU A 517 3.62 17.97 20.92
N PRO A 518 2.49 18.05 20.20
CA PRO A 518 2.42 17.49 18.86
C PRO A 518 3.29 18.35 17.92
N GLU A 519 4.24 17.71 17.23
CA GLU A 519 5.31 18.39 16.47
C GLU A 519 4.74 19.47 15.53
N PRO A 520 5.29 20.69 15.48
CA PRO A 520 4.65 21.81 14.79
C PRO A 520 4.47 21.60 13.28
N ASP A 521 5.28 20.72 12.67
CA ASP A 521 5.37 20.57 11.22
C ASP A 521 4.83 19.22 10.70
N SER A 522 4.12 18.42 11.51
CA SER A 522 3.56 17.14 11.01
C SER A 522 2.37 17.38 10.09
N ALA A 523 2.28 16.61 9.00
CA ALA A 523 1.17 16.66 8.05
C ALA A 523 -0.15 16.17 8.67
N TRP A 524 -0.08 15.05 9.39
CA TRP A 524 -1.22 14.31 9.87
C TRP A 524 -1.23 14.15 11.38
N ARG A 525 -2.43 13.98 11.92
CA ARG A 525 -2.67 13.30 13.20
C ARG A 525 -3.69 12.20 13.04
N TRP A 526 -3.55 11.15 13.84
CA TRP A 526 -4.56 10.10 13.99
C TRP A 526 -4.47 9.44 15.36
N LEU A 527 -5.49 8.67 15.74
CA LEU A 527 -5.45 7.84 16.93
C LEU A 527 -4.77 6.51 16.62
N GLY A 528 -3.69 6.22 17.35
CA GLY A 528 -3.07 4.89 17.35
C GLY A 528 -3.93 3.87 18.09
N TRP A 529 -3.55 2.59 17.99
CA TRP A 529 -4.31 1.46 18.54
C TRP A 529 -4.55 1.48 20.05
N LYS A 530 -3.75 2.23 20.83
CA LYS A 530 -3.97 2.46 22.28
C LYS A 530 -4.76 3.73 22.59
N GLY A 531 -5.36 4.38 21.59
CA GLY A 531 -6.00 5.69 21.72
C GLY A 531 -5.01 6.84 21.92
N LYS A 532 -3.69 6.61 21.78
CA LYS A 532 -2.68 7.66 21.82
C LYS A 532 -2.66 8.37 20.47
N GLU A 533 -2.70 9.70 20.48
CA GLU A 533 -2.51 10.50 19.27
C GLU A 533 -1.10 10.29 18.71
N CYS A 534 -1.04 10.02 17.41
CA CYS A 534 0.16 9.94 16.61
C CYS A 534 0.17 11.14 15.66
N ALA A 535 1.31 11.82 15.58
CA ALA A 535 1.58 12.84 14.59
C ALA A 535 2.57 12.27 13.57
N GLU A 536 2.36 12.54 12.28
CA GLU A 536 3.14 11.93 11.21
C GLU A 536 3.30 12.87 10.01
N GLY A 537 4.39 12.68 9.27
CA GLY A 537 4.69 13.38 8.04
C GLY A 537 5.31 14.77 8.27
N PHE A 538 5.34 15.55 7.21
CA PHE A 538 5.88 16.89 7.15
C PHE A 538 5.01 17.78 6.26
N VAL A 539 4.73 19.01 6.71
CA VAL A 539 3.92 19.97 5.95
C VAL A 539 4.49 21.39 6.04
N THR A 540 4.51 22.06 4.90
CA THR A 540 4.68 23.51 4.76
C THR A 540 3.62 24.06 3.80
N SER A 541 3.65 25.37 3.52
CA SER A 541 2.73 25.98 2.56
C SER A 541 2.80 25.38 1.14
N ASN A 542 3.97 24.86 0.74
CA ASN A 542 4.19 24.31 -0.61
C ASN A 542 4.56 22.81 -0.61
N VAL A 543 4.83 22.19 0.53
CA VAL A 543 5.23 20.78 0.62
C VAL A 543 4.23 20.01 1.49
N HIS A 544 3.75 18.88 1.01
CA HIS A 544 3.00 17.91 1.80
C HIS A 544 3.62 16.52 1.60
N ALA A 545 4.22 15.96 2.65
CA ALA A 545 4.94 14.70 2.58
C ALA A 545 4.59 13.80 3.77
N SER A 546 4.21 12.55 3.54
CA SER A 546 3.79 11.64 4.62
C SER A 546 3.92 10.18 4.24
N TYR A 547 3.99 9.28 5.22
CA TYR A 547 3.91 7.84 5.01
C TYR A 547 2.53 7.36 4.53
N LEU A 548 1.50 8.19 4.71
CA LEU A 548 0.13 7.88 4.35
C LEU A 548 -0.07 7.83 2.84
N HIS A 549 -0.50 6.67 2.35
CA HIS A 549 -1.02 6.49 0.99
C HIS A 549 -2.51 6.74 0.93
N MET A 550 -2.95 7.50 -0.08
CA MET A 550 -4.37 7.80 -0.30
C MET A 550 -4.83 7.34 -1.68
N HIS A 551 -6.10 6.94 -1.79
CA HIS A 551 -6.68 6.58 -3.09
C HIS A 551 -7.04 7.87 -3.83
N PRO A 552 -6.52 8.13 -5.05
CA PRO A 552 -6.74 9.40 -5.74
C PRO A 552 -8.22 9.71 -5.97
N ALA A 553 -9.03 8.71 -6.31
CA ALA A 553 -10.48 8.86 -6.44
C ALA A 553 -11.19 9.33 -5.16
N ALA A 554 -10.61 9.09 -3.98
CA ALA A 554 -11.15 9.55 -2.69
C ALA A 554 -10.79 11.00 -2.37
N ILE A 555 -9.74 11.54 -3.01
CA ILE A 555 -9.16 12.87 -2.75
C ILE A 555 -9.09 13.71 -4.04
N ALA A 556 -9.96 13.45 -5.02
CA ALA A 556 -9.89 14.08 -6.35
C ALA A 556 -9.92 15.62 -6.28
N THR A 557 -10.75 16.18 -5.39
CA THR A 557 -10.82 17.62 -5.12
C THR A 557 -9.53 18.20 -4.53
N ASN A 558 -8.83 17.45 -3.67
CA ASN A 558 -7.53 17.85 -3.12
C ASN A 558 -6.46 17.83 -4.21
N ILE A 559 -6.46 16.82 -5.07
CA ILE A 559 -5.56 16.77 -6.24
C ILE A 559 -5.82 17.95 -7.19
N ALA A 560 -7.09 18.33 -7.42
CA ALA A 560 -7.42 19.54 -8.18
C ALA A 560 -6.87 20.82 -7.53
N THR A 561 -6.87 20.90 -6.20
CA THR A 561 -6.28 22.00 -5.44
C THR A 561 -4.76 22.07 -5.64
N PHE A 562 -4.09 20.92 -5.66
CA PHE A 562 -2.66 20.82 -5.97
C PHE A 562 -2.36 21.31 -7.39
N VAL A 563 -3.10 20.86 -8.40
CA VAL A 563 -2.94 21.30 -9.79
C VAL A 563 -3.13 22.82 -9.94
N ALA A 564 -4.09 23.39 -9.22
CA ALA A 564 -4.29 24.84 -9.18
C ALA A 564 -3.11 25.58 -8.51
N ALA A 565 -2.49 24.99 -7.49
CA ALA A 565 -1.26 25.53 -6.89
C ALA A 565 -0.08 25.51 -7.88
N CYS A 566 0.09 24.42 -8.63
CA CYS A 566 1.12 24.32 -9.68
C CYS A 566 0.92 25.40 -10.75
N SER A 567 -0.32 25.59 -11.20
CA SER A 567 -0.65 26.63 -12.19
C SER A 567 -0.26 28.04 -11.70
N ARG A 568 -0.56 28.35 -10.43
CA ARG A 568 -0.17 29.64 -9.82
C ARG A 568 1.34 29.82 -9.73
N PHE A 569 2.08 28.75 -9.43
CA PHE A 569 3.54 28.77 -9.37
C PHE A 569 4.14 29.02 -10.76
N GLY A 570 3.69 28.29 -11.79
CA GLY A 570 4.16 28.46 -13.17
C GLY A 570 3.99 29.90 -13.68
N HIS A 571 2.83 30.52 -13.43
CA HIS A 571 2.59 31.91 -13.82
C HIS A 571 3.51 32.93 -13.13
N ARG A 572 3.92 32.69 -11.88
CA ARG A 572 4.85 33.58 -11.16
C ARG A 572 6.26 33.53 -11.75
N ASN A 573 6.68 32.40 -12.30
CA ASN A 573 8.02 32.25 -12.88
C ASN A 573 8.11 32.81 -14.32
N GLU A 574 6.98 32.96 -15.00
CA GLU A 574 6.88 33.55 -16.35
C GLU A 574 6.76 35.09 -16.32
N SER A 575 6.37 35.67 -15.18
CA SER A 575 6.17 37.12 -14.95
C SER A 575 7.42 37.77 -14.37
#